data_AF-A0AAW4N1F2-F1
#
_entry.id   AF-A0AAW4N1F2-F1
#
_cell.length_a   1.000
_cell.length_b   1.000
_cell.length_c   1.000
_cell.angle_alpha   90.00
_cell.angle_beta   90.00
_cell.angle_gamma   90.00
#
_symmetry.space_group_name_H-M   'P 1'
#
loop_
_entity.id
_entity.type
_entity.pdbx_description
1 polymer ?
#
loop_
_entity_poly.entity_id
_entity_poly.type
_entity_poly.pdbx_seq_one_letter_code
_entity_poly.pdbx_strand_id
1 'polypeptide(L)' 'MEKIIKLIVCAAIILATFKFAGDMDRTEHAIMLMSDTEYEEIKDSLSNIHNSEPSEKQIANEWYSRKGN' A
#
# COMPACT_ATOMS: atom_id res chain seq x y z
N MET A 1 -2.16 -33.07 -15.44
CA MET A 1 -1.39 -31.83 -15.30
C MET A 1 -2.25 -30.57 -15.44
N GLU A 2 -3.06 -30.42 -16.49
CA GLU A 2 -3.88 -29.21 -16.72
C GLU A 2 -4.82 -28.84 -15.55
N LYS A 3 -5.48 -29.84 -14.92
CA LYS A 3 -6.38 -29.60 -13.76
C LYS A 3 -5.64 -29.09 -12.50
N ILE A 4 -4.38 -29.47 -12.29
CA ILE A 4 -3.58 -29.07 -11.13
C ILE A 4 -3.07 -27.62 -11.31
N ILE A 5 -2.66 -27.25 -12.53
CA ILE A 5 -2.22 -25.88 -12.84
C ILE A 5 -3.37 -24.89 -12.63
N LYS A 6 -4.59 -25.23 -13.07
CA LYS A 6 -5.78 -24.39 -12.83
C LYS A 6 -6.05 -24.16 -11.34
N LEU A 7 -5.87 -25.17 -10.49
CA LEU A 7 -6.03 -25.03 -9.04
C LEU A 7 -4.97 -24.11 -8.40
N ILE A 8 -3.71 -24.23 -8.83
CA ILE A 8 -2.62 -23.37 -8.35
C ILE A 8 -2.85 -21.92 -8.76
N VAL A 9 -3.26 -21.68 -10.00
CA VAL A 9 -3.59 -20.32 -10.49
C VAL A 9 -4.78 -19.74 -9.74
N CYS A 10 -5.85 -20.51 -9.50
CA CYS A 10 -6.98 -20.06 -8.70
C CYS A 10 -6.55 -19.68 -7.27
N ALA A 11 -5.74 -20.51 -6.61
CA ALA A 11 -5.23 -20.21 -5.28
C ALA A 11 -4.35 -18.94 -5.25
N ALA A 12 -3.50 -18.75 -6.26
CA ALA A 12 -2.67 -17.55 -6.37
C ALA A 12 -3.50 -16.28 -6.58
N ILE A 13 -4.55 -16.34 -7.41
CA ILE A 13 -5.48 -15.22 -7.61
C ILE A 13 -6.21 -14.89 -6.32
N ILE A 14 -6.73 -15.90 -5.60
CA ILE A 14 -7.41 -15.71 -4.32
C ILE A 14 -6.46 -15.06 -3.31
N LEU A 15 -5.24 -15.57 -3.15
CA LEU A 15 -4.23 -14.98 -2.25
C LEU A 15 -3.88 -13.54 -2.64
N ALA A 16 -3.75 -13.25 -3.94
CA ALA A 16 -3.50 -11.90 -4.42
C ALA A 16 -4.66 -10.95 -4.10
N THR A 17 -5.92 -11.40 -4.24
CA THR A 17 -7.09 -10.58 -3.89
C THR A 17 -7.17 -10.27 -2.40
N PHE A 18 -6.90 -11.24 -1.52
CA PHE A 18 -6.86 -11.01 -0.07
C PHE A 18 -5.73 -10.05 0.32
N LYS A 19 -4.54 -10.19 -0.26
CA LYS A 19 -3.42 -9.27 -0.03
C LYS A 19 -3.77 -7.86 -0.49
N PHE A 20 -4.39 -7.71 -1.67
CA PHE A 20 -4.77 -6.41 -2.20
C PHE A 20 -5.82 -5.72 -1.33
N ALA A 21 -6.85 -6.47 -0.88
CA ALA A 21 -7.87 -5.95 0.01
C ALA A 21 -7.26 -5.49 1.36
N GLY A 22 -6.37 -6.30 1.95
CA GLY A 22 -5.68 -5.91 3.19
C GLY A 22 -4.73 -4.72 3.02
N ASP A 23 -4.01 -4.63 1.89
CA ASP A 23 -3.15 -3.48 1.58
C ASP A 23 -3.97 -2.19 1.40
N MET A 24 -5.18 -2.29 0.80
CA MET A 24 -6.10 -1.16 0.61
C MET A 24 -6.64 -0.66 1.95
N ASP A 25 -7.15 -1.58 2.79
CA ASP A 25 -7.65 -1.27 4.14
C ASP A 25 -6.56 -0.60 5.00
N ARG A 26 -5.33 -1.12 4.94
CA ARG A 26 -4.19 -0.53 5.65
C ARG A 26 -3.83 0.88 5.14
N THR A 27 -3.96 1.12 3.84
CA THR A 27 -3.69 2.43 3.23
C THR A 27 -4.73 3.44 3.69
N GLU A 28 -6.01 3.12 3.57
CA GLU A 28 -7.13 3.97 4.00
C GLU A 28 -7.04 4.31 5.50
N HIS A 29 -6.74 3.30 6.32
CA HIS A 29 -6.54 3.48 7.76
C HIS A 29 -5.39 4.47 8.08
N ALA A 30 -4.28 4.39 7.36
CA ALA A 30 -3.18 5.33 7.56
C ALA A 30 -3.56 6.76 7.18
N ILE A 31 -4.20 6.94 6.01
CA ILE A 31 -4.63 8.27 5.55
C ILE A 31 -5.63 8.89 6.53
N MET A 32 -6.56 8.10 7.07
CA MET A 32 -7.55 8.58 8.03
C MET A 32 -6.95 9.03 9.38
N LEU A 33 -5.87 8.38 9.83
CA LEU A 33 -5.20 8.72 11.10
C LEU A 33 -4.14 9.80 10.97
N MET A 34 -3.68 10.08 9.75
CA MET A 34 -2.64 11.04 9.48
C MET A 34 -3.19 12.46 9.59
N SER A 35 -2.45 13.35 10.26
CA SER A 35 -2.79 14.77 10.20
C SER A 35 -2.49 15.35 8.81
N ASP A 36 -3.23 16.39 8.40
CA ASP A 36 -2.99 17.08 7.13
C ASP A 36 -1.53 17.54 6.98
N THR A 37 -0.92 17.98 8.08
CA THR A 37 0.50 18.39 8.12
C THR A 37 1.43 17.20 7.85
N GLU A 38 1.25 16.07 8.53
CA GLU A 38 2.06 14.87 8.28
C GLU A 38 1.88 14.35 6.85
N TYR A 39 0.68 14.44 6.30
CA TYR A 39 0.38 14.01 4.94
C TYR A 39 1.15 14.84 3.91
N GLU A 40 1.09 16.17 4.00
CA GLU A 40 1.82 17.04 3.09
C GLU A 40 3.34 16.91 3.27
N GLU A 41 3.85 16.81 4.50
CA GLU A 41 5.28 16.60 4.75
C GLU A 41 5.80 15.30 4.11
N ILE A 42 5.05 14.21 4.23
CA ILE A 42 5.41 12.92 3.63
C ILE A 42 5.27 13.00 2.11
N LYS A 43 4.19 13.59 1.60
CA LYS A 43 3.95 13.78 0.17
C LYS A 43 5.09 14.58 -0.47
N ASP A 44 5.50 15.69 0.13
CA ASP A 44 6.60 16.52 -0.36
C ASP A 44 7.94 15.77 -0.30
N SER A 45 8.21 15.07 0.80
CA SER A 45 9.42 14.26 0.95
C SER A 45 9.53 13.20 -0.14
N LEU A 46 8.44 12.48 -0.43
CA LEU A 46 8.42 11.44 -1.46
C LEU A 46 8.46 12.03 -2.88
N SER A 47 7.78 13.16 -3.10
CA SER A 47 7.79 13.87 -4.38
C SER A 47 9.19 14.33 -4.75
N ASN A 48 9.96 14.83 -3.79
CA ASN A 48 11.35 15.25 -3.98
C ASN A 48 12.30 14.09 -4.34
N ILE A 49 12.03 12.88 -3.85
CA ILE A 49 12.84 11.69 -4.14
C ILE A 49 12.53 11.14 -5.53
N HIS A 50 11.25 11.08 -5.90
CA HIS A 50 10.79 10.40 -7.11
C HIS A 50 10.57 11.34 -8.31
N ASN A 51 10.62 12.66 -8.10
CA ASN A 51 10.25 13.69 -9.08
C ASN A 51 8.87 13.44 -9.71
N SER A 52 7.95 12.87 -8.93
CA SER A 52 6.59 12.54 -9.34
C SER A 52 5.67 12.56 -8.14
N GLU A 53 4.36 12.73 -8.37
CA GLU A 53 3.38 12.69 -7.29
C GLU A 53 3.28 11.26 -6.72
N PRO A 54 3.53 11.07 -5.41
CA PRO A 54 3.46 9.76 -4.79
C PRO A 54 2.02 9.29 -4.65
N SER A 55 1.79 7.99 -4.80
CA SER A 55 0.50 7.39 -4.50
C SER A 55 0.21 7.37 -2.99
N GLU A 56 -1.07 7.38 -2.61
CA GLU A 56 -1.50 7.24 -1.21
C GLU A 56 -0.92 5.99 -0.53
N LYS A 57 -0.72 4.90 -1.28
CA LYS A 57 -0.05 3.69 -0.77
C LYS A 57 1.39 3.97 -0.36
N GLN A 58 2.13 4.78 -1.12
CA GLN A 58 3.51 5.15 -0.77
C GLN A 58 3.53 6.06 0.45
N ILE A 59 2.60 7.02 0.53
CA ILE A 59 2.46 7.92 1.68
C ILE A 59 2.12 7.14 2.95
N ALA A 60 1.15 6.24 2.89
CA ALA A 60 0.76 5.36 4.00
C ALA A 60 1.93 4.47 4.47
N ASN A 61 2.68 3.88 3.54
CA ASN A 61 3.84 3.03 3.87
C ASN A 61 4.95 3.83 4.56
N GLU A 62 5.25 5.04 4.08
CA GLU A 62 6.24 5.92 4.70
C GLU A 62 5.80 6.35 6.10
N TRP A 63 4.52 6.67 6.30
CA TRP A 63 3.99 7.00 7.63
C TRP A 63 4.12 5.81 8.61
N TYR A 64 3.77 4.60 8.21
CA TYR A 64 3.99 3.41 9.05
C TYR A 64 5.47 3.17 9.34
N SER A 65 6.36 3.40 8.37
CA SER A 65 7.81 3.32 8.55
C SER A 65 8.31 4.29 9.63
N ARG A 66 7.75 5.51 9.66
CA ARG A 66 8.07 6.54 10.65
C ARG A 66 7.51 6.24 12.05
N LYS A 67 6.36 5.59 12.17
CA LYS A 67 5.74 5.24 13.48
C LYS A 67 6.29 3.95 14.09
N GLY A 68 6.88 3.07 13.28
CA GLY A 68 7.50 1.81 13.71
C GLY A 68 8.98 1.92 14.11
N ASN A 69 9.60 3.08 13.84
CA ASN A 69 10.93 3.48 14.32
C ASN A 69 10.80 4.42 15.52
#